data_AF-A8QLU3-F1
#
_entry.id   AF-A8QLU3-F1
#
_cell.length_a   1.000
_cell.length_b   1.000
_cell.length_c   1.000
_cell.angle_alpha   90.00
_cell.angle_beta   90.00
_cell.angle_gamma   90.00
#
_symmetry.space_group_name_H-M   'P 1'
#
loop_
_entity.id
_entity.type
_entity.pdbx_description
1 polymer ?
#
loop_
_entity_poly.entity_id
_entity_poly.type
_entity_poly.pdbx_seq_one_letter_code
_entity_poly.pdbx_strand_id
1 'polypeptide(L)'
;MVAATVFFFMETGNVAAGWRTSVIVAGLVTGIAFIHYMYMREVWVTTGDSPTVYRYIDWLITVPLQMVEFYLILSAVGKANSGMFWRLLLGSVVMLVGGYLGEAGYINATLGFIIGMAGWVYILYEVFSGEAGKAAAKSGNKALVTAFGAMRMIVTVGWAIYP
;
A
#
# COMPACT_ATOMS: atom_id res chain seq x y z
N MET A 1 12.46 -9.11 -2.85
CA MET A 1 11.43 -9.33 -1.82
C MET A 1 11.99 -10.06 -0.62
N VAL A 2 12.44 -11.32 -0.73
CA VAL A 2 12.98 -12.09 0.42
C VAL A 2 14.08 -11.39 1.22
N ALA A 3 15.07 -10.76 0.57
CA ALA A 3 16.14 -10.05 1.26
C ALA A 3 15.61 -8.87 2.11
N ALA A 4 14.63 -8.14 1.58
CA ALA A 4 13.99 -7.03 2.30
C ALA A 4 13.16 -7.52 3.48
N THR A 5 12.49 -8.67 3.34
CA THR A 5 11.76 -9.33 4.44
C THR A 5 12.67 -9.64 5.62
N VAL A 6 13.81 -10.29 5.34
CA VAL A 6 14.81 -10.61 6.36
C VAL A 6 15.36 -9.32 6.99
N PHE A 7 15.73 -8.34 6.15
CA PHE A 7 16.23 -7.05 6.61
C PHE A 7 15.27 -6.35 7.57
N PHE A 8 14.00 -6.17 7.19
CA PHE A 8 13.03 -5.47 8.04
C PHE A 8 12.77 -6.20 9.36
N PHE A 9 12.65 -7.53 9.35
CA PHE A 9 12.48 -8.27 10.61
C PHE A 9 13.71 -8.17 11.52
N MET A 10 14.93 -8.20 10.97
CA MET A 10 16.16 -8.05 11.76
C MET A 10 16.33 -6.62 12.31
N GLU A 11 15.97 -5.60 11.53
CA GLU A 11 16.10 -4.18 11.93
C GLU A 11 15.01 -3.71 12.91
N THR A 12 14.02 -4.54 13.22
CA THR A 12 12.95 -4.18 14.17
C THR A 12 13.50 -3.82 15.57
N GLY A 13 14.61 -4.46 15.99
CA GLY A 13 15.29 -4.14 17.25
C GLY A 13 16.04 -2.79 17.24
N ASN A 14 16.40 -2.30 16.06
CA ASN A 14 17.25 -1.12 15.87
C ASN A 14 16.45 0.18 15.69
N VAL A 15 15.12 0.11 15.66
CA VAL A 15 14.23 1.28 15.62
C VAL A 15 13.58 1.54 16.98
N ALA A 16 13.24 2.82 17.21
CA ALA A 16 12.51 3.22 18.42
C ALA A 16 11.16 2.50 18.52
N ALA A 17 10.70 2.24 19.74
CA ALA A 17 9.57 1.34 20.02
C ALA A 17 8.29 1.68 19.23
N GLY A 18 7.98 2.97 19.06
CA GLY A 18 6.80 3.42 18.30
C GLY A 18 6.83 3.07 16.80
N TRP A 19 7.99 2.78 16.22
CA TRP A 19 8.16 2.48 14.79
C TRP A 19 8.26 1.00 14.49
N ARG A 20 8.40 0.15 15.52
CA ARG A 20 8.61 -1.30 15.35
C ARG A 20 7.47 -1.96 14.57
N THR A 21 6.23 -1.59 14.85
CA THR A 21 5.05 -2.13 14.15
C THR A 21 5.09 -1.81 12.66
N SER A 22 5.48 -0.58 12.29
CA SER A 22 5.66 -0.17 10.89
C SER A 22 6.75 -1.00 10.19
N VAL A 23 7.90 -1.19 10.84
CA VAL A 23 8.97 -2.03 10.27
C VAL A 23 8.54 -3.49 10.11
N ILE A 24 7.80 -4.05 11.08
CA ILE A 24 7.25 -5.42 10.99
C ILE A 24 6.27 -5.52 9.82
N VAL A 25 5.38 -4.55 9.63
CA VAL A 25 4.41 -4.54 8.53
C VAL A 25 5.11 -4.42 7.18
N ALA A 26 6.17 -3.61 7.05
CA ALA A 26 7.01 -3.60 5.86
C ALA A 26 7.65 -4.98 5.57
N GLY A 27 8.10 -5.69 6.61
CA GLY A 27 8.56 -7.08 6.53
C GLY A 27 7.46 -8.02 6.01
N LEU A 28 6.24 -7.92 6.54
CA LEU A 28 5.09 -8.71 6.09
C LEU A 28 4.75 -8.44 4.62
N VAL A 29 4.68 -7.17 4.21
CA VAL A 29 4.41 -6.78 2.82
C VAL A 29 5.41 -7.42 1.86
N THR A 30 6.70 -7.30 2.17
CA THR A 30 7.74 -7.89 1.31
C THR A 30 7.73 -9.42 1.34
N GLY A 31 7.38 -10.05 2.46
CA GLY A 31 7.30 -11.50 2.58
C GLY A 31 6.12 -12.09 1.81
N ILE A 32 4.94 -11.46 1.92
CA ILE A 32 3.74 -11.84 1.17
C ILE A 32 3.98 -11.67 -0.32
N ALA A 33 4.55 -10.53 -0.73
CA ALA A 33 4.93 -10.29 -2.12
C ALA A 33 5.92 -11.36 -2.61
N PHE A 34 6.92 -11.74 -1.81
CA PHE A 34 7.86 -12.80 -2.20
C PHE A 34 7.13 -14.12 -2.55
N ILE A 35 6.22 -14.57 -1.69
CA ILE A 35 5.45 -15.80 -1.91
C ILE A 35 4.65 -15.72 -3.21
N HIS A 36 3.89 -14.64 -3.40
CA HIS A 36 3.08 -14.47 -4.60
C HIS A 36 3.94 -14.35 -5.87
N TYR A 37 5.10 -13.69 -5.81
CA TYR A 37 6.03 -13.61 -6.94
C TYR A 37 6.59 -14.98 -7.34
N MET A 38 6.75 -15.92 -6.41
CA MET A 38 7.16 -17.30 -6.75
C MET A 38 6.08 -18.00 -7.58
N TYR A 39 4.81 -17.91 -7.17
CA TYR A 39 3.68 -18.46 -7.93
C TYR A 39 3.48 -17.77 -9.28
N MET A 40 3.51 -16.43 -9.31
CA MET A 40 3.38 -15.65 -10.55
C MET A 40 4.48 -16.00 -11.56
N ARG A 41 5.72 -16.17 -11.09
CA ARG A 41 6.84 -16.60 -11.94
C ARG A 41 6.59 -17.99 -12.53
N GLU A 42 6.09 -18.93 -11.73
CA GLU A 42 5.80 -20.28 -12.19
C GLU A 42 4.72 -20.31 -13.27
N VAL A 43 3.60 -19.59 -13.05
CA VAL A 43 2.54 -19.44 -14.06
C VAL A 43 3.11 -18.87 -15.37
N TRP A 44 3.88 -17.78 -15.30
CA TRP A 44 4.47 -17.17 -16.48
C TRP A 44 5.40 -18.14 -17.24
N VAL A 45 6.27 -18.86 -16.53
CA VAL A 45 7.24 -19.78 -17.14
C VAL A 45 6.55 -21.01 -17.75
N THR A 46 5.45 -21.47 -17.15
CA THR A 46 4.77 -22.70 -17.56
C THR A 46 3.72 -22.47 -18.65
N THR A 47 2.98 -21.36 -18.61
CA THR A 47 1.87 -21.12 -19.54
C THR A 47 2.13 -19.97 -20.52
N GLY A 48 3.03 -19.03 -20.18
CA GLY A 48 3.22 -17.78 -20.93
C GLY A 48 2.12 -16.75 -20.72
N ASP A 49 1.13 -17.03 -19.87
CA ASP A 49 0.03 -16.10 -19.59
C ASP A 49 0.39 -15.13 -18.47
N SER A 50 -0.22 -13.94 -18.51
CA SER A 50 -0.15 -12.99 -17.40
C SER A 50 -0.82 -13.58 -16.15
N PRO A 51 -0.14 -13.63 -14.99
CA PRO A 51 -0.71 -14.19 -13.77
C PRO A 51 -1.61 -13.18 -13.02
N THR A 52 -2.61 -12.62 -13.71
CA THR A 52 -3.47 -11.52 -13.23
C THR A 52 -4.12 -11.85 -11.88
N VAL A 53 -4.68 -13.04 -11.71
CA VAL A 53 -5.34 -13.44 -10.44
C VAL A 53 -4.38 -13.39 -9.26
N TYR A 54 -3.19 -13.97 -9.39
CA TYR A 54 -2.18 -13.95 -8.33
C TYR A 54 -1.69 -12.54 -8.03
N ARG A 55 -1.58 -11.69 -9.06
CA ARG A 55 -1.20 -10.29 -8.89
C ARG A 55 -2.22 -9.52 -8.05
N TYR A 56 -3.51 -9.66 -8.34
CA TYR A 56 -4.55 -8.96 -7.61
C TYR A 56 -4.78 -9.51 -6.20
N ILE A 57 -4.56 -10.82 -5.97
CA ILE A 57 -4.56 -11.38 -4.60
C ILE A 57 -3.42 -10.78 -3.78
N ASP A 58 -2.20 -10.72 -4.34
CA ASP A 58 -1.05 -10.10 -3.68
C ASP A 58 -1.34 -8.65 -3.32
N TRP A 59 -1.84 -7.87 -4.27
CA TRP A 59 -2.19 -6.47 -4.05
C TRP A 59 -3.32 -6.28 -3.05
N LEU A 60 -4.37 -7.12 -3.09
CA LEU A 60 -5.49 -7.01 -2.15
C LEU A 60 -5.07 -7.21 -0.69
N ILE A 61 -3.91 -7.82 -0.45
CA ILE A 61 -3.32 -7.95 0.88
C ILE A 61 -2.29 -6.85 1.13
N THR A 62 -1.33 -6.67 0.22
CA THR A 62 -0.16 -5.82 0.42
C THR A 62 -0.48 -4.33 0.32
N VAL A 63 -1.40 -3.91 -0.54
CA VAL A 63 -1.79 -2.50 -0.71
C VAL A 63 -2.54 -1.99 0.54
N PRO A 64 -3.54 -2.70 1.10
CA PRO A 64 -4.08 -2.34 2.40
C PRO A 64 -3.02 -2.23 3.50
N LEU A 65 -2.08 -3.18 3.58
CA LEU A 65 -0.98 -3.11 4.56
C LEU A 65 -0.10 -1.86 4.34
N GLN A 66 0.23 -1.53 3.09
CA GLN A 66 0.94 -0.30 2.75
C GLN A 66 0.14 0.96 3.09
N MET A 67 -1.19 0.93 2.97
CA MET A 67 -2.05 2.05 3.37
C MET A 67 -2.14 2.20 4.89
N VAL A 68 -2.13 1.08 5.61
CA VAL A 68 -2.04 1.05 7.07
C VAL A 68 -0.74 1.66 7.58
N GLU A 69 0.34 1.70 6.80
CA GLU A 69 1.57 2.40 7.19
C GLU A 69 1.36 3.89 7.48
N PHE A 70 0.52 4.58 6.68
CA PHE A 70 0.16 5.98 6.97
C PHE A 70 -0.53 6.12 8.32
N TYR A 71 -1.40 5.16 8.66
CA TYR A 71 -2.04 5.11 9.97
C TYR A 71 -1.03 4.79 11.09
N LEU A 72 -0.15 3.81 10.92
CA LEU A 72 0.82 3.38 11.92
C LEU A 72 1.83 4.49 12.23
N ILE A 73 2.29 5.21 11.21
CA ILE A 73 3.22 6.33 11.38
C ILE A 73 2.56 7.49 12.13
N LEU A 74 1.29 7.79 11.86
CA LEU A 74 0.51 8.75 12.65
C LEU A 74 0.24 8.24 14.08
N SER A 75 0.04 6.94 14.25
CA SER A 75 -0.23 6.29 15.53
C SER A 75 1.00 6.33 16.45
N ALA A 76 2.19 6.20 15.88
CA ALA A 76 3.48 6.27 16.58
C ALA A 76 3.69 7.60 17.33
N VAL A 77 2.95 8.66 16.96
CA VAL A 77 2.99 9.97 17.64
C VAL A 77 1.64 10.40 18.24
N GLY A 78 0.68 9.47 18.35
CA GLY A 78 -0.64 9.73 18.93
C GLY A 78 -1.52 10.67 18.11
N LYS A 79 -1.38 10.67 16.78
CA LYS A 79 -2.15 11.53 15.85
C LYS A 79 -3.08 10.75 14.91
N ALA A 80 -3.17 9.44 15.06
CA ALA A 80 -4.02 8.60 14.22
C ALA A 80 -5.47 8.56 14.71
N ASN A 81 -6.41 8.50 13.77
CA ASN A 81 -7.83 8.27 14.01
C ASN A 81 -8.29 7.04 13.21
N SER A 82 -9.19 6.22 13.76
CA SER A 82 -9.82 5.08 13.07
C SER A 82 -10.47 5.47 11.74
N GLY A 83 -11.00 6.69 11.62
CA GLY A 83 -11.52 7.21 10.36
C GLY A 83 -10.49 7.24 9.23
N MET A 84 -9.22 7.56 9.53
CA MET A 84 -8.14 7.58 8.52
C MET A 84 -7.86 6.18 7.98
N PHE A 85 -7.85 5.18 8.86
CA PHE A 85 -7.67 3.78 8.48
C PHE A 85 -8.75 3.34 7.49
N TRP A 86 -10.03 3.57 7.83
CA TRP A 86 -11.14 3.12 6.98
C TRP A 86 -11.18 3.83 5.63
N ARG A 87 -10.89 5.13 5.58
CA ARG A 87 -10.83 5.86 4.31
C ARG A 87 -9.73 5.30 3.40
N LEU A 88 -8.52 5.15 3.91
CA LEU A 88 -7.41 4.61 3.12
C LEU A 88 -7.66 3.15 2.69
N LEU A 89 -8.22 2.32 3.58
CA LEU A 89 -8.59 0.93 3.27
C LEU A 89 -9.65 0.87 2.17
N LEU A 90 -10.77 1.57 2.32
CA LEU A 90 -11.85 1.56 1.34
C LEU A 90 -11.38 2.09 -0.02
N GLY A 91 -10.58 3.16 -0.03
CA GLY A 91 -9.96 3.67 -1.26
C GLY A 91 -9.13 2.60 -1.97
N SER A 92 -8.30 1.85 -1.23
CA SER A 92 -7.47 0.79 -1.81
C SER A 92 -8.27 -0.39 -2.34
N VAL A 93 -9.34 -0.77 -1.64
CA VAL A 93 -10.24 -1.86 -2.07
C VAL A 93 -10.96 -1.47 -3.35
N VAL A 94 -11.53 -0.26 -3.42
CA VAL A 94 -12.20 0.24 -4.63
C VAL A 94 -11.23 0.29 -5.80
N MET A 95 -10.01 0.81 -5.58
CA MET A 95 -8.97 0.89 -6.61
C MET A 95 -8.65 -0.50 -7.19
N LEU A 96 -8.39 -1.48 -6.33
CA LEU A 96 -7.97 -2.81 -6.76
C LEU A 96 -9.10 -3.65 -7.34
N VAL A 97 -10.29 -3.63 -6.71
CA VAL A 97 -11.44 -4.37 -7.23
C VAL A 97 -11.87 -3.80 -8.58
N GLY A 98 -11.89 -2.47 -8.74
CA GLY A 98 -12.18 -1.83 -10.02
C GLY A 98 -11.22 -2.24 -11.13
N GLY A 99 -9.91 -2.18 -10.85
CA GLY A 99 -8.87 -2.63 -11.79
C GLY A 99 -9.01 -4.10 -12.15
N TYR A 100 -9.17 -4.98 -11.15
CA TYR A 100 -9.32 -6.42 -11.36
C TYR A 100 -10.50 -6.75 -12.24
N LEU A 101 -11.67 -6.15 -11.97
CA LEU A 101 -12.87 -6.40 -12.77
C LEU A 101 -12.67 -5.99 -14.23
N GLY A 102 -11.91 -4.93 -14.49
CA GLY A 102 -11.53 -4.51 -15.84
C GLY A 102 -10.56 -5.48 -16.51
N GLU A 103 -9.46 -5.83 -15.85
CA GLU A 103 -8.42 -6.72 -16.40
C GLU A 103 -8.90 -8.16 -16.58
N ALA A 104 -9.76 -8.66 -15.70
CA ALA A 104 -10.34 -10.00 -15.79
C ALA A 104 -11.55 -10.08 -16.75
N GLY A 105 -11.94 -8.96 -17.38
CA GLY A 105 -13.02 -8.91 -18.37
C GLY A 105 -14.44 -9.05 -17.80
N TYR A 106 -14.63 -8.87 -16.49
CA TYR A 106 -15.96 -8.87 -15.86
C TYR A 106 -16.75 -7.59 -16.15
N ILE A 107 -16.05 -6.49 -16.42
CA ILE A 107 -16.62 -5.21 -16.87
C ILE A 107 -15.79 -4.65 -18.03
N ASN A 108 -16.27 -3.57 -18.64
CA ASN A 108 -15.50 -2.84 -19.65
C ASN A 108 -14.14 -2.37 -19.08
N ALA A 109 -13.05 -2.60 -19.79
CA ALA A 109 -11.69 -2.27 -19.35
C ALA A 109 -11.51 -0.79 -19.01
N THR A 110 -12.03 0.12 -19.84
CA THR A 110 -11.99 1.57 -19.59
C THR A 110 -12.79 1.94 -18.33
N LEU A 111 -13.93 1.29 -18.09
CA LEU A 111 -14.70 1.50 -16.87
C LEU A 111 -13.92 1.02 -15.63
N GLY A 112 -13.29 -0.16 -15.69
CA GLY A 112 -12.43 -0.67 -14.62
C GLY A 112 -11.26 0.26 -14.32
N PHE A 113 -10.59 0.77 -15.36
CA PHE A 113 -9.53 1.77 -15.24
C PHE A 113 -10.02 3.05 -14.55
N ILE A 114 -11.18 3.60 -14.95
CA ILE A 114 -11.74 4.81 -14.34
C ILE A 114 -12.05 4.59 -12.85
N ILE A 115 -12.63 3.45 -12.48
CA ILE A 115 -12.91 3.10 -11.07
C ILE A 115 -11.60 2.97 -10.29
N GLY A 116 -10.60 2.31 -10.88
CA GLY A 116 -9.26 2.19 -10.31
C GLY A 116 -8.66 3.56 -10.01
N MET A 117 -8.62 4.44 -11.02
CA MET A 117 -8.13 5.81 -10.91
C MET A 117 -8.90 6.63 -9.87
N ALA A 118 -10.22 6.49 -9.79
CA ALA A 118 -11.01 7.19 -8.78
C ALA A 118 -10.64 6.77 -7.34
N GLY A 119 -10.44 5.48 -7.11
CA GLY A 119 -9.94 4.96 -5.82
C GLY A 119 -8.55 5.49 -5.48
N TRP A 120 -7.63 5.51 -6.45
CA TRP A 120 -6.28 6.04 -6.26
C TRP A 120 -6.27 7.54 -5.97
N VAL A 121 -7.01 8.34 -6.74
CA VAL A 121 -7.15 9.80 -6.51
C VAL A 121 -7.76 10.09 -5.14
N TYR A 122 -8.70 9.27 -4.68
CA TYR A 122 -9.25 9.37 -3.34
C TYR A 122 -8.19 9.14 -2.25
N ILE A 123 -7.33 8.13 -2.40
CA ILE A 123 -6.20 7.89 -1.48
C ILE A 123 -5.27 9.10 -1.47
N LEU A 124 -4.90 9.62 -2.65
CA LEU A 124 -4.05 10.80 -2.80
C LEU A 124 -4.67 12.01 -2.09
N TYR A 125 -5.97 12.24 -2.26
CA TYR A 125 -6.67 13.28 -1.53
C TYR A 125 -6.52 13.11 -0.01
N GLU A 126 -6.77 11.91 0.53
CA GLU A 126 -6.71 11.66 1.98
C GLU A 126 -5.30 11.90 2.56
N VAL A 127 -4.26 11.41 1.87
CA VAL A 127 -2.87 11.55 2.36
C VAL A 127 -2.32 12.95 2.16
N PHE A 128 -2.76 13.75 1.18
CA PHE A 128 -2.28 15.13 0.99
C PHE A 128 -3.14 16.17 1.73
N SER A 129 -4.45 16.13 1.52
CA SER A 129 -5.39 17.20 1.91
C SER A 129 -6.47 16.76 2.90
N GLY A 130 -6.65 15.44 3.06
CA GLY A 130 -7.56 14.84 4.02
C GLY A 130 -7.05 14.87 5.45
N GLU A 131 -7.69 14.08 6.31
CA GLU A 131 -7.42 14.11 7.74
C GLU A 131 -6.00 13.64 8.05
N ALA A 132 -5.55 12.55 7.41
CA ALA A 132 -4.20 12.02 7.58
C ALA A 132 -3.14 13.06 7.18
N GLY A 133 -3.32 13.71 6.02
CA GLY A 133 -2.38 14.72 5.55
C GLY A 133 -2.30 15.97 6.44
N LYS A 134 -3.45 16.42 6.95
CA LYS A 134 -3.54 17.54 7.92
C LYS A 134 -2.92 17.17 9.27
N ALA A 135 -3.12 15.94 9.74
CA ALA A 135 -2.55 15.46 10.99
C ALA A 135 -1.02 15.42 10.93
N ALA A 136 -0.46 14.95 9.80
CA ALA A 136 0.97 14.95 9.58
C ALA A 136 1.55 16.38 9.54
N ALA A 137 0.92 17.30 8.81
CA ALA A 137 1.39 18.69 8.70
C ALA A 137 1.37 19.44 10.05
N LYS A 138 0.38 19.15 10.91
CA LYS A 138 0.23 19.77 12.24
C LYS A 138 0.99 19.05 13.35
N SER A 139 1.72 17.97 13.03
CA SER A 139 2.38 17.12 14.02
C SER A 139 3.48 17.84 14.80
N GLY A 140 4.27 18.68 14.13
CA GLY A 140 5.51 19.25 14.68
C GLY A 140 6.66 18.24 14.84
N ASN A 141 6.42 16.94 14.65
CA ASN A 141 7.44 15.90 14.70
C ASN A 141 8.15 15.76 13.34
N LYS A 142 9.43 16.15 13.28
CA LYS A 142 10.23 16.11 12.05
C LYS A 142 10.33 14.69 11.46
N ALA A 143 10.58 13.68 12.29
CA ALA A 143 10.72 12.30 11.83
C ALA A 143 9.42 11.79 11.18
N LEU A 144 8.27 12.11 11.79
CA LEU A 144 6.97 11.81 11.19
C LEU A 144 6.78 12.51 9.85
N VAL A 145 7.03 13.82 9.78
CA VAL A 145 6.82 14.58 8.54
C VAL A 145 7.70 14.04 7.41
N THR A 146 8.95 13.66 7.71
CA THR A 146 9.85 13.02 6.75
C THR A 146 9.32 11.66 6.30
N ALA A 147 8.96 10.77 7.23
CA ALA A 147 8.46 9.43 6.89
C ALA A 147 7.15 9.51 6.08
N PHE A 148 6.19 10.33 6.53
CA PHE A 148 4.92 10.54 5.85
C PHE A 148 5.10 11.16 4.46
N GLY A 149 6.03 12.13 4.33
CA GLY A 149 6.38 12.74 3.05
C GLY A 149 7.01 11.75 2.06
N ALA A 150 7.91 10.88 2.52
CA ALA A 150 8.49 9.84 1.69
C ALA A 150 7.42 8.87 1.17
N MET A 151 6.48 8.45 2.02
CA MET A 151 5.38 7.57 1.61
C MET A 151 4.42 8.23 0.62
N ARG A 152 4.13 9.54 0.78
CA ARG A 152 3.36 10.29 -0.23
C ARG A 152 4.01 10.19 -1.60
N MET A 153 5.32 10.34 -1.69
CA MET A 153 6.03 10.21 -2.97
C MET A 153 5.95 8.80 -3.53
N ILE A 154 5.98 7.76 -2.69
CA ILE A 154 5.80 6.38 -3.13
C ILE A 154 4.37 6.16 -3.69
N VAL A 155 3.33 6.64 -3.00
CA VAL A 155 1.94 6.47 -3.46
C VAL A 155 1.60 7.36 -4.66
N THR A 156 2.30 8.47 -4.86
CA THR A 156 2.09 9.34 -6.03
C THR A 156 2.94 8.90 -7.22
N VAL A 157 4.26 8.86 -7.08
CA VAL A 157 5.16 8.59 -8.20
C VAL A 157 5.39 7.10 -8.36
N GLY A 158 5.60 6.39 -7.25
CA GLY A 158 5.84 4.95 -7.27
C GLY A 158 4.64 4.14 -7.76
N TRP A 159 3.42 4.55 -7.41
CA TRP A 159 2.21 3.84 -7.87
C TRP A 159 1.73 4.25 -9.26
N ALA A 160 2.23 5.36 -9.83
CA ALA A 160 1.88 5.79 -11.17
C ALA A 160 2.35 4.82 -12.29
N ILE A 161 3.12 3.79 -11.94
CA ILE A 161 3.62 2.78 -12.88
C ILE A 161 2.63 1.65 -13.16
N TYR A 162 1.53 1.56 -12.39
CA TYR A 162 0.59 0.44 -12.46
C TYR A 162 -0.65 0.66 -13.35
N PRO A 163 -1.30 1.85 -13.35
CA PRO A 163 -2.48 2.09 -14.17
C PRO A 163 -2.21 2.06 -15.68
#